data_AF-A0A6G2V4L2-F1
#
_entry.id   AF-A0A6G2V4L2-F1
#
_cell.length_a   1.000
_cell.length_b   1.000
_cell.length_c   1.000
_cell.angle_alpha   90.00
_cell.angle_beta   90.00
_cell.angle_gamma   90.00
#
_symmetry.space_group_name_H-M   'P 1'
#
loop_
_entity.id
_entity.type
_entity.pdbx_description
1 polymer ?
#
loop_
_entity_poly.entity_id
_entity_poly.type
_entity_poly.pdbx_seq_one_letter_code
_entity_poly.pdbx_strand_id
1 'polypeptide(L)'
;MHETQATINVFEDNAGQSYLQREGADHHWYLGVVEADLHGRFADDAQGWIEGDWEPNEADGQERYDGEPRDGVVRVGSWSTAGGVTVARDGNDHIAAGAAGQLYLGVDENGERLSS
;
A
#
# COMPACT_ATOMS: atom_id res chain seq x y z
N MET A 1 21.51 10.67 15.88
CA MET A 1 21.35 9.95 14.61
C MET A 1 19.94 10.29 14.13
N HIS A 2 19.77 10.87 12.95
CA HIS A 2 18.43 10.92 12.36
C HIS A 2 18.14 9.49 11.93
N GLU A 3 17.26 8.80 12.64
CA GLU A 3 16.68 7.56 12.11
C GLU A 3 15.95 7.96 10.83
N THR A 4 16.42 7.44 9.69
CA THR A 4 15.74 7.62 8.42
C THR A 4 14.37 6.98 8.56
N GLN A 5 13.31 7.78 8.63
CA GLN A 5 11.95 7.28 8.65
C GLN A 5 11.68 6.66 7.28
N ALA A 6 11.53 5.35 7.25
CA ALA A 6 11.16 4.64 6.04
C ALA A 6 9.64 4.65 5.90
N THR A 7 9.17 4.92 4.70
CA THR A 7 7.74 4.91 4.36
C THR A 7 7.51 3.94 3.21
N ILE A 8 6.49 3.10 3.36
CA ILE A 8 5.91 2.31 2.28
C ILE A 8 4.58 2.94 1.90
N ASN A 9 4.36 3.17 0.61
CA ASN A 9 3.12 3.67 0.06
C ASN A 9 2.37 2.53 -0.63
N VAL A 10 1.05 2.53 -0.49
CA VAL A 10 0.13 1.70 -1.29
C VAL A 10 -0.68 2.59 -2.21
N PHE A 11 -0.84 2.15 -3.45
CA PHE A 11 -1.62 2.82 -4.48
C PHE A 11 -2.64 1.88 -5.08
N GLU A 12 -3.69 2.45 -5.67
CA GLU A 12 -4.74 1.72 -6.38
C GLU A 12 -5.00 2.40 -7.72
N ASP A 13 -5.23 1.62 -8.78
CA ASP A 13 -5.72 2.13 -10.06
C ASP A 13 -7.25 2.03 -10.21
N ASN A 14 -7.80 2.65 -11.26
CA ASN A 14 -9.24 2.60 -11.55
C ASN A 14 -9.78 1.20 -11.91
N ALA A 15 -8.91 0.21 -12.10
CA ALA A 15 -9.27 -1.19 -12.32
C ALA A 15 -9.24 -2.02 -11.03
N GLY A 16 -8.99 -1.39 -9.87
CA GLY A 16 -8.92 -2.05 -8.57
C GLY A 16 -7.62 -2.82 -8.35
N GLN A 17 -6.56 -2.49 -9.10
CA GLN A 17 -5.25 -3.11 -8.92
C GLN A 17 -4.42 -2.35 -7.89
N SER A 18 -3.70 -3.08 -7.04
CA SER A 18 -2.87 -2.49 -5.99
C SER A 18 -1.38 -2.49 -6.34
N TYR A 19 -0.69 -1.46 -5.86
CA TYR A 19 0.73 -1.25 -6.05
C TYR A 19 1.42 -0.85 -4.74
N LEU A 20 2.65 -1.28 -4.55
CA LEU A 20 3.52 -0.89 -3.46
C LEU A 20 4.73 -0.10 -3.94
N GLN A 21 5.15 0.87 -3.14
CA GLN A 21 6.37 1.63 -3.39
C GLN A 21 7.05 1.98 -2.08
N ARG A 22 8.37 1.82 -2.01
CA ARG A 22 9.16 2.48 -0.97
C ARG A 22 9.28 3.97 -1.33
N GLU A 23 9.04 4.86 -0.38
CA GLU A 23 9.13 6.30 -0.64
C GLU A 23 10.52 6.68 -1.16
N GLY A 24 10.54 7.43 -2.29
CA GLY A 24 11.76 7.80 -3.00
C GLY A 24 12.31 6.73 -3.95
N ALA A 25 11.71 5.54 -4.02
CA ALA A 25 12.06 4.55 -5.03
C ALA A 25 11.56 4.96 -6.42
N ASP A 26 12.29 4.58 -7.45
CA ASP A 26 12.00 4.80 -8.86
C ASP A 26 11.13 3.71 -9.50
N HIS A 27 10.62 2.78 -8.70
CA HIS A 27 9.84 1.64 -9.15
C HIS A 27 8.70 1.31 -8.20
N HIS A 28 7.66 0.70 -8.76
CA HIS A 28 6.49 0.19 -8.09
C HIS A 28 6.43 -1.33 -8.21
N TRP A 29 5.82 -1.98 -7.23
CA TRP A 29 5.51 -3.40 -7.27
C TRP A 29 4.01 -3.57 -7.40
N TYR A 30 3.59 -4.16 -8.51
CA TYR A 30 2.20 -4.54 -8.75
C TYR A 30 1.89 -5.81 -7.95
N LEU A 31 0.88 -5.70 -7.09
CA LEU A 31 0.34 -6.81 -6.30
C LEU A 31 -0.82 -7.51 -7.00
N GLY A 32 -1.45 -6.86 -7.97
CA GLY A 32 -2.69 -7.31 -8.58
C GLY A 32 -3.92 -6.95 -7.75
N VAL A 33 -4.99 -7.74 -7.94
CA VAL A 33 -6.22 -7.62 -7.17
C VAL A 33 -5.97 -8.17 -5.78
N VAL A 34 -6.28 -7.38 -4.77
CA VAL A 34 -6.19 -7.80 -3.37
C VAL A 34 -7.36 -8.71 -3.07
N GLU A 35 -7.07 -9.96 -2.75
CA GLU A 35 -8.06 -10.94 -2.30
C GLU A 35 -8.15 -10.97 -0.76
N ALA A 36 -9.12 -11.72 -0.23
CA ALA A 36 -9.44 -11.73 1.19
C ALA A 36 -8.30 -12.25 2.09
N ASP A 37 -7.36 -13.02 1.54
CA ASP A 37 -6.16 -13.50 2.24
C ASP A 37 -5.14 -12.40 2.53
N LEU A 38 -5.19 -11.30 1.76
CA LEU A 38 -4.36 -10.11 1.97
C LEU A 38 -5.04 -9.07 2.88
N HIS A 39 -6.22 -9.37 3.42
CA HIS A 39 -6.97 -8.43 4.24
C HIS A 39 -6.14 -7.97 5.47
N GLY A 40 -5.85 -6.67 5.54
CA GLY A 40 -5.17 -6.04 6.66
C GLY A 40 -3.65 -6.25 6.70
N ARG A 41 -3.08 -6.93 5.71
CA ARG A 41 -1.65 -7.29 5.66
C ARG A 41 -0.71 -6.13 5.40
N PHE A 42 -1.21 -4.98 4.92
CA PHE A 42 -0.36 -3.87 4.52
C PHE A 42 0.64 -3.43 5.60
N ALA A 43 0.25 -3.39 6.88
CA ALA A 43 1.15 -2.99 7.95
C ALA A 43 2.29 -4.00 8.17
N ASP A 44 1.96 -5.29 8.16
CA ASP A 44 2.92 -6.38 8.37
C ASP A 44 3.86 -6.52 7.17
N ASP A 45 3.33 -6.42 5.95
CA ASP A 45 4.11 -6.45 4.71
C ASP A 45 5.05 -5.23 4.62
N ALA A 46 4.56 -4.04 4.97
CA ALA A 46 5.37 -2.82 4.98
C ALA A 46 6.51 -2.89 6.01
N GLN A 47 6.21 -3.39 7.21
CA GLN A 47 7.22 -3.60 8.24
C GLN A 47 8.24 -4.65 7.80
N GLY A 48 7.77 -5.82 7.34
CA GLY A 48 8.64 -6.90 6.85
C GLY A 48 9.55 -6.43 5.71
N TRP A 49 9.05 -5.54 4.84
CA TRP A 49 9.86 -4.95 3.77
C TRP A 49 10.95 -4.01 4.25
N ILE A 50 10.71 -3.27 5.32
CA ILE A 50 11.75 -2.41 5.91
C ILE A 50 12.75 -3.21 6.74
N GLU A 51 12.28 -4.24 7.46
CA GLU A 51 13.12 -5.07 8.33
C GLU A 51 13.91 -6.13 7.54
N GLY A 52 13.52 -6.40 6.30
CA GLY A 52 14.16 -7.38 5.41
C GLY A 52 13.65 -8.81 5.60
N ASP A 53 12.56 -8.98 6.35
CA ASP A 53 11.91 -10.29 6.56
C ASP A 53 11.10 -10.73 5.34
N TRP A 54 10.66 -9.78 4.52
CA TRP A 54 9.93 -10.01 3.29
C TRP A 54 10.21 -8.88 2.29
N GLU A 55 10.06 -9.10 1.00
CA GLU A 55 9.96 -8.03 0.01
C GLU A 55 9.07 -8.47 -1.15
N PRO A 56 8.38 -7.54 -1.85
CA PRO A 56 7.68 -7.87 -3.07
C PRO A 56 8.66 -8.49 -4.09
N ASN A 57 8.26 -9.59 -4.71
CA ASN A 57 9.12 -10.36 -5.60
C ASN A 57 8.32 -11.14 -6.66
N GLU A 58 8.96 -11.44 -7.79
CA GLU A 58 8.33 -12.12 -8.92
C GLU A 58 7.94 -13.57 -8.64
N ALA A 59 8.59 -14.24 -7.67
CA ALA A 59 8.27 -15.62 -7.33
C ALA A 59 6.90 -15.73 -6.63
N ASP A 60 6.47 -14.66 -5.96
CA ASP A 60 5.14 -14.54 -5.37
C ASP A 60 4.09 -13.97 -6.35
N GLY A 61 4.42 -13.90 -7.65
CA GLY A 61 3.52 -13.43 -8.70
C GLY A 61 3.38 -11.92 -8.82
N GLN A 62 4.20 -11.15 -8.11
CA GLN A 62 4.23 -9.69 -8.21
C GLN A 62 5.10 -9.23 -9.37
N GLU A 63 4.80 -8.08 -9.93
CA GLU A 63 5.54 -7.54 -11.08
C GLU A 63 6.16 -6.18 -10.73
N ARG A 64 7.44 -6.00 -11.06
CA ARG A 64 8.12 -4.72 -10.90
C ARG A 64 7.88 -3.83 -12.11
N TYR A 65 7.47 -2.60 -11.86
CA TYR A 65 7.28 -1.54 -12.85
C TYR A 65 8.24 -0.40 -12.55
N ASP A 66 9.22 -0.18 -13.42
CA ASP A 66 10.11 0.98 -13.31
C ASP A 66 9.43 2.22 -13.90
N GLY A 67 9.57 3.36 -13.20
CA GLY A 67 9.02 4.64 -13.61
C GLY A 67 7.70 5.01 -12.92
N GLU A 68 7.00 5.96 -13.56
CA GLU A 68 5.75 6.51 -13.03
C GLU A 68 4.66 5.42 -12.96
N PRO A 69 3.75 5.52 -11.98
CA PRO A 69 2.56 4.69 -11.94
C PRO A 69 1.78 4.75 -13.25
N ARG A 70 1.00 3.71 -13.55
CA ARG A 70 0.04 3.75 -14.66
C ARG A 70 -0.92 4.93 -14.49
N ASP A 71 -1.43 5.45 -15.61
CA ASP A 71 -2.44 6.52 -15.58
C ASP A 71 -3.63 6.10 -14.71
N GLY A 72 -4.01 6.99 -13.78
CA GLY A 72 -5.12 6.75 -12.85
C GLY A 72 -4.75 5.97 -11.58
N VAL A 73 -3.46 5.71 -11.34
CA VAL A 73 -2.99 5.20 -10.04
C VAL A 73 -2.94 6.35 -9.03
N VAL A 74 -3.59 6.16 -7.88
CA VAL A 74 -3.62 7.13 -6.78
C VAL A 74 -3.10 6.49 -5.50
N ARG A 75 -2.41 7.27 -4.66
CA ARG A 75 -1.99 6.76 -3.34
C ARG A 75 -3.22 6.63 -2.45
N VAL A 76 -3.44 5.43 -1.92
CA VAL A 76 -4.59 5.11 -1.06
C VAL A 76 -4.21 4.96 0.40
N GLY A 77 -2.93 4.76 0.69
CA GLY A 77 -2.41 4.75 2.06
C GLY A 77 -0.88 4.75 2.11
N SER A 78 -0.36 4.88 3.32
CA SER A 78 1.06 4.74 3.62
C SER A 78 1.27 4.10 4.98
N TRP A 79 2.43 3.50 5.18
CA TRP A 79 2.91 3.03 6.47
C TRP A 79 4.27 3.65 6.72
N SER A 80 4.54 4.11 7.95
CA SER A 80 5.87 4.54 8.37
C SER A 80 6.24 4.01 9.75
N THR A 81 7.54 3.88 10.00
CA THR A 81 8.06 3.47 11.32
C THR A 81 7.66 4.41 12.46
N ALA A 82 7.34 5.67 12.15
CA ALA A 82 6.96 6.67 13.14
C ALA A 82 5.44 6.77 13.38
N GLY A 83 4.61 6.44 12.39
CA GLY A 83 3.17 6.71 12.41
C GLY A 83 2.28 5.49 12.19
N GLY A 84 2.84 4.34 11.83
CA GLY A 84 2.07 3.18 11.38
C GLY A 84 1.29 3.49 10.10
N VAL A 85 0.16 2.83 9.91
CA VAL A 85 -0.69 3.00 8.71
C VAL A 85 -1.48 4.31 8.77
N THR A 86 -1.43 5.06 7.69
CA THR A 86 -2.29 6.22 7.39
C THR A 86 -3.07 5.96 6.12
N VAL A 87 -4.38 6.22 6.13
CA VAL A 87 -5.26 6.12 4.96
C VAL A 87 -5.29 7.47 4.25
N ALA A 88 -5.12 7.48 2.93
CA ALA A 88 -5.21 8.70 2.14
C ALA A 88 -6.68 9.10 1.95
N ARG A 89 -6.93 10.41 1.92
CA ARG A 89 -8.26 11.00 1.70
C ARG A 89 -8.25 11.92 0.49
N ASP A 90 -9.38 11.99 -0.20
CA ASP A 90 -9.59 12.87 -1.35
C ASP A 90 -9.94 14.31 -0.92
N GLY A 91 -10.17 15.19 -1.90
CA GLY A 91 -10.54 16.58 -1.63
C GLY A 91 -11.92 16.78 -0.98
N ASN A 92 -12.71 15.72 -0.82
CA ASN A 92 -14.03 15.71 -0.19
C ASN A 92 -14.03 14.98 1.17
N ASP A 93 -12.85 14.65 1.72
CA ASP A 93 -12.70 13.89 2.97
C ASP A 93 -13.25 12.45 2.90
N HIS A 94 -13.42 11.90 1.70
CA HIS A 94 -13.64 10.47 1.51
C HIS A 94 -12.29 9.75 1.47
N ILE A 95 -12.26 8.47 1.85
CA ILE A 95 -11.06 7.68 1.64
C ILE A 95 -10.78 7.53 0.15
N ALA A 96 -9.50 7.63 -0.22
CA ALA A 96 -9.07 7.43 -1.61
C ALA A 96 -9.06 5.95 -2.00
N ALA A 97 -9.07 5.04 -1.02
CA ALA A 97 -9.05 3.60 -1.21
C ALA A 97 -10.37 3.08 -1.81
N GLY A 98 -10.26 2.38 -2.94
CA GLY A 98 -11.31 1.53 -3.47
C GLY A 98 -11.37 0.21 -2.72
N ALA A 99 -12.09 -0.78 -3.27
CA ALA A 99 -12.34 -2.04 -2.59
C ALA A 99 -11.04 -2.82 -2.29
N ALA A 100 -10.09 -2.84 -3.24
CA ALA A 100 -8.82 -3.54 -3.06
C ALA A 100 -7.95 -2.84 -2.02
N GLY A 101 -7.85 -1.51 -2.08
CA GLY A 101 -7.14 -0.71 -1.09
C GLY A 101 -7.71 -0.87 0.32
N GLN A 102 -9.04 -0.84 0.47
CA GLN A 102 -9.72 -1.04 1.75
C GLN A 102 -9.40 -2.42 2.36
N LEU A 103 -9.49 -3.48 1.56
CA LEU A 103 -9.10 -4.83 1.98
C LEU A 103 -7.65 -4.86 2.44
N TYR A 104 -6.71 -4.38 1.64
CA TYR A 104 -5.29 -4.50 1.98
C TYR A 104 -4.89 -3.68 3.21
N LEU A 105 -5.46 -2.48 3.34
CA LEU A 105 -5.29 -1.61 4.50
C LEU A 105 -6.01 -2.15 5.75
N GLY A 106 -6.99 -3.03 5.58
CA GLY A 106 -7.83 -3.53 6.67
C GLY A 106 -8.71 -2.45 7.27
N VAL A 107 -9.37 -1.68 6.39
CA VAL A 107 -10.27 -0.58 6.78
C VAL A 107 -11.62 -0.70 6.09
N ASP A 108 -12.63 -0.08 6.69
CA ASP A 108 -13.94 0.08 6.07
C ASP A 108 -14.00 1.27 5.11
N GLU A 109 -15.19 1.56 4.57
CA GLU A 109 -15.43 2.70 3.66
C GLU A 109 -15.19 4.08 4.30
N ASN A 110 -15.13 4.15 5.63
CA ASN A 110 -14.84 5.37 6.38
C ASN A 110 -13.34 5.52 6.71
N GLY A 111 -12.53 4.49 6.41
CA GLY A 111 -11.12 4.41 6.77
C GLY A 111 -10.90 3.99 8.22
N GLU A 112 -11.92 3.46 8.89
CA GLU A 112 -11.82 2.91 10.23
C GLU A 112 -11.24 1.49 10.15
N ARG A 113 -10.28 1.18 11.02
CA ARG A 113 -9.69 -0.16 11.09
C ARG A 113 -10.77 -1.18 11.40
N LEU A 114 -10.85 -2.21 10.57
CA LEU A 114 -11.67 -3.38 10.85
C LEU A 114 -11.00 -4.15 12.00
N SER A 115 -11.68 -4.22 13.15
CA SER A 115 -11.23 -5.02 14.29
C SER A 115 -11.29 -6.49 13.92
N SER A 116 -10.14 -7.16 13.94
CA SER A 116 -9.98 -8.61 13.83
C SER A 116 -10.31 -9.35 15.12
#